data_AF-A0A482VRC0-F1
#
_entry.id   AF-A0A482VRC0-F1
#
_cell.length_a   1.000
_cell.length_b   1.000
_cell.length_c   1.000
_cell.angle_alpha   90.00
_cell.angle_beta   90.00
_cell.angle_gamma   90.00
#
_symmetry.space_group_name_H-M   'P 1'
#
loop_
_entity.id
_entity.type
_entity.pdbx_description
1 polymer ?
#
loop_
_entity_poly.entity_id
_entity_poly.type
_entity_poly.pdbx_seq_one_letter_code
_entity_poly.pdbx_strand_id
1 'polypeptide(L)' 'MVYSVEQKTFMLESYFRNAWKINGQWSYLLQGCIDEFQDEIPHVVIVHKQL' A
#
# COMPACT_ATOMS: atom_id res chain seq x y z
N MET A 1 -16.41 1.77 -3.48
CA MET A 1 -15.49 2.04 -4.61
C MET A 1 -14.78 0.74 -4.94
N VAL A 2 -14.75 0.34 -6.22
CA VAL A 2 -14.01 -0.86 -6.66
C VAL A 2 -12.68 -0.38 -7.23
N TYR A 3 -11.57 -0.74 -6.60
CA TYR A 3 -10.24 -0.43 -7.14
C TYR A 3 -10.00 -1.20 -8.45
N SER A 4 -9.34 -0.55 -9.41
CA SER A 4 -8.91 -1.18 -10.66
C SER A 4 -7.87 -2.27 -10.39
N VAL A 5 -7.60 -3.12 -11.39
CA VAL A 5 -6.53 -4.14 -11.30
C VAL A 5 -5.19 -3.46 -11.08
N GLU A 6 -4.91 -2.39 -11.84
CA GLU A 6 -3.69 -1.58 -11.71
C GLU A 6 -3.48 -1.03 -10.30
N GLN A 7 -4.52 -0.45 -9.70
CA GLN A 7 -4.46 0.08 -8.33
C GLN A 7 -4.17 -1.01 -7.30
N LYS A 8 -4.77 -2.21 -7.46
CA LYS A 8 -4.52 -3.35 -6.58
C LYS A 8 -3.10 -3.90 -6.75
N THR A 9 -2.63 -3.99 -7.99
CA THR A 9 -1.27 -4.44 -8.31
C THR A 9 -0.25 -3.49 -7.70
N PHE A 10 -0.42 -2.17 -7.88
CA PHE A 10 0.46 -1.18 -7.29
C PHE A 10 0.56 -1.32 -5.77
N MET A 11 -0.58 -1.42 -5.07
CA MET A 11 -0.59 -1.59 -3.62
C MET A 11 0.15 -2.85 -3.18
N LEU A 12 -0.02 -3.95 -3.91
CA LEU A 12 0.66 -5.22 -3.62
C LEU A 12 2.17 -5.11 -3.85
N GLU A 13 2.60 -4.47 -4.94
CA GLU A 13 4.01 -4.25 -5.24
C GLU A 13 4.67 -3.32 -4.22
N SER A 14 4.02 -2.21 -3.86
CA SER A 14 4.49 -1.29 -2.81
C SER A 14 4.62 -2.02 -1.46
N TYR A 15 3.65 -2.87 -1.10
CA TYR A 15 3.71 -3.69 0.11
C TYR A 15 4.96 -4.57 0.17
N PHE A 16 5.33 -5.23 -0.93
CA PHE A 16 6.54 -6.07 -0.96
C PHE A 16 7.83 -5.25 -1.03
N ARG A 17 7.84 -4.15 -1.79
CA ARG A 17 9.00 -3.26 -1.93
C ARG A 17 9.38 -2.61 -0.59
N ASN A 18 8.38 -2.25 0.21
CA ASN A 18 8.55 -1.64 1.52
C ASN A 18 8.65 -2.65 2.67
N ALA A 19 8.68 -3.95 2.38
CA ALA A 19 8.90 -4.95 3.42
C ALA A 19 10.38 -4.98 3.80
N TRP A 20 10.67 -4.95 5.10
CA TRP A 20 12.03 -5.13 5.62
C TRP A 20 12.06 -6.27 6.64
N LYS A 21 13.24 -6.83 6.87
CA LYS A 21 13.41 -8.01 7.72
C LYS A 21 14.02 -7.61 9.06
N ILE A 22 13.31 -7.86 10.15
CA ILE A 22 13.82 -7.71 11.52
C ILE A 22 13.87 -9.10 12.15
N ASN A 23 15.05 -9.54 12.60
CA ASN A 23 15.24 -10.82 13.30
C ASN A 23 14.63 -12.04 12.59
N GLY A 24 14.69 -12.09 11.25
CA GLY A 24 14.10 -13.19 10.50
C GLY A 24 12.65 -12.97 10.06
N GLN A 25 11.94 -12.00 10.65
CA GLN A 25 10.54 -11.71 10.39
C GLN A 25 10.40 -10.53 9.42
N TRP A 26 9.53 -10.68 8.42
CA TRP A 26 9.14 -9.57 7.54
C TRP A 26 8.21 -8.63 8.30
N SER A 27 8.61 -7.36 8.35
CA SER A 27 7.84 -6.22 8.85
C SER A 27 7.54 -5.28 7.69
N TYR A 28 6.45 -4.54 7.80
CA TYR A 28 6.03 -3.58 6.78
C TYR A 28 5.33 -2.40 7.46
N LEU A 29 5.35 -1.25 6.79
CA LEU A 29 4.60 -0.07 7.19
C LEU A 29 3.48 0.19 6.18
N LEU A 30 2.24 -0.07 6.56
CA LEU A 30 1.08 0.18 5.69
C LEU A 30 1.00 1.65 5.29
N GLN A 31 1.35 2.57 6.19
CA GLN A 31 1.31 4.01 5.93
C GLN A 31 2.24 4.39 4.77
N GLY A 32 3.47 3.86 4.71
CA GLY A 32 4.37 4.15 3.60
C GLY A 32 3.84 3.69 2.24
N CYS A 33 3.10 2.58 2.22
CA CYS A 33 2.43 2.11 1.00
C CYS A 33 1.27 3.02 0.58
N ILE A 34 0.55 3.58 1.57
CA ILE A 34 -0.53 4.54 1.34
C ILE A 34 0.03 5.85 0.78
N ASP A 35 1.12 6.35 1.35
CA ASP A 35 1.75 7.59 0.92
C ASP A 35 2.26 7.46 -0.53
N GLU A 36 2.96 6.37 -0.85
CA GLU A 36 3.39 6.07 -2.25
C GLU A 36 2.21 5.95 -3.21
N PHE A 37 1.12 5.31 -2.78
CA PHE A 37 -0.07 5.16 -3.62
C PHE A 37 -0.75 6.50 -3.88
N GLN A 38 -0.76 7.41 -2.91
CA GLN A 38 -1.31 8.75 -3.08
C GLN A 38 -0.44 9.62 -3.99
N ASP A 39 0.88 9.49 -3.92
CA ASP A 39 1.80 10.21 -4.80
C ASP A 39 1.66 9.75 -6.26
N GLU A 40 1.56 8.44 -6.49
CA GLU A 40 1.47 7.87 -7.85
C GLU A 40 0.05 7.91 -8.43
N ILE A 41 -0.98 7.82 -7.58
CA ILE A 41 -2.39 7.78 -8.00
C ILE A 41 -3.23 8.80 -7.21
N PRO A 42 -2.98 10.12 -7.38
CA PRO A 42 -3.53 11.18 -6.52
C PRO A 42 -5.05 11.33 -6.60
N HIS A 43 -5.69 10.76 -7.62
CA HIS A 43 -7.13 10.85 -7.84
C HIS A 43 -7.95 9.80 -7.07
N VAL A 44 -7.29 8.88 -6.36
CA VAL A 44 -7.97 7.80 -5.64
C VAL A 44 -8.11 8.15 -4.17
N VAL A 45 -9.36 8.21 -3.70
CA VAL A 45 -9.69 8.44 -2.29
C VAL A 45 -9.58 7.12 -1.54
N ILE A 46 -8.59 7.01 -0.64
CA ILE A 46 -8.48 5.88 0.29
C ILE A 46 -9.43 6.13 1.47
N VAL A 47 -10.40 5.25 1.64
CA VAL A 47 -11.33 5.29 2.79
C VAL A 47 -10.85 4.30 3.84
N HIS A 48 -10.39 4.82 4.98
CA HIS A 48 -10.13 3.99 6.16
C HIS A 48 -11.46 3.52 6.76
N LYS A 49 -11.77 2.24 6.60
CA LYS A 49 -12.79 1.62 7.44
C LYS A 49 -12.16 1.33 8.80
N GLN A 50 -12.58 2.07 9.82
CA GLN A 50 -12.41 1.61 11.20
C GLN A 50 -13.26 0.33 11.33
N LEU A 51 -12.59 -0.79 11.56
CA LEU A 51 -13.20 -2.09 11.85
C LEU A 51 -13.59 -2.16 13.32
#